data_AF-F7WD42-F1
#
_entry.id   AF-F7WD42-F1
#
_cell.length_a   1.000
_cell.length_b   1.000
_cell.length_c   1.000
_cell.angle_alpha   90.00
_cell.angle_beta   90.00
_cell.angle_gamma   90.00
#
_symmetry.space_group_name_H-M   'P 1'
#
loop_
_entity.id
_entity.type
_entity.pdbx_description
1 polymer ?
#
loop_
_entity_poly.entity_id
_entity_poly.type
_entity_poly.pdbx_seq_one_letter_code
_entity_poly.pdbx_strand_id
1 'polypeptide(L)'
;MWEKLPNSGEALKLLVPNLEWKFGGGKSNAFYMVTSQKMSENEMGYRGSKSIIFKSLIVKEQRVDGSYINSNFLASQPKTLIQNSMLRCTLTGFERSYQVKALSSITNKRFYSSKGENSKLNPWAVVGFIDAEGSFMVRVRKNSKYKTGWLVVAIFSVTVDKKDLFLLESLKTFFGGLGSIKKSGNSTFSYRIESSEQLTKIILPFFDKYSLITEKLGDYLLFKKVLELMGTKEHLTQRGLEKIVSLKASINKGLSEELQAAFPQCVPTPRPEINNKLIPDPFWLAGFVSGDGSFKSILKKSESIKVGFQSILVFQITQHARDVKLMESLISYLGCGFIEKDSRGPWLYYTVTNFSDIQGKIIPFFHQYKIIGSKYGDYMDWCKIALIMQNKNHLTPEGLNEIRALKGGMNKGRLPLPSSFDSLTFKKPEVV
;
A
#
# COMPACT_ATOMS: atom_id res chain seq x y z
N MET A 1 8.66 -70.68 -26.54
CA MET A 1 8.06 -70.53 -25.20
C MET A 1 7.67 -69.07 -25.06
N TRP A 2 6.37 -68.79 -25.15
CA TRP A 2 5.78 -67.45 -25.03
C TRP A 2 5.68 -67.01 -23.58
N GLU A 3 5.65 -65.70 -23.37
CA GLU A 3 4.64 -64.90 -22.64
C GLU A 3 5.30 -63.63 -22.05
N LYS A 4 4.76 -62.42 -22.04
CA LYS A 4 3.62 -61.73 -22.68
C LYS A 4 3.78 -60.25 -22.27
N LEU A 5 3.59 -59.31 -23.21
CA LEU A 5 3.34 -57.88 -22.90
C LEU A 5 1.87 -57.68 -22.48
N PRO A 6 1.57 -56.60 -21.74
CA PRO A 6 0.46 -55.72 -22.11
C PRO A 6 0.96 -54.26 -22.21
N ASN A 7 0.87 -53.59 -23.37
CA ASN A 7 -0.30 -52.86 -23.89
C ASN A 7 -0.94 -51.98 -22.81
N SER A 8 -1.17 -50.68 -22.95
CA SER A 8 -1.09 -49.72 -24.05
C SER A 8 -1.64 -48.41 -23.50
N GLY A 9 -1.11 -47.25 -23.91
CA GLY A 9 -1.87 -45.99 -23.79
C GLY A 9 -1.06 -44.73 -23.46
N GLU A 10 0.05 -44.47 -24.16
CA GLU A 10 0.48 -43.09 -24.34
C GLU A 10 -0.56 -42.36 -25.21
N ALA A 11 -1.36 -41.48 -24.60
CA ALA A 11 -2.10 -40.49 -25.35
C ALA A 11 -1.14 -39.35 -25.73
N LEU A 12 -0.61 -39.44 -26.94
CA LEU A 12 -0.01 -38.34 -27.69
C LEU A 12 -0.83 -37.07 -27.51
N LYS A 13 -0.31 -36.10 -26.75
CA LYS A 13 -0.87 -34.75 -26.70
C LYS A 13 -0.54 -34.06 -28.03
N LEU A 14 -1.52 -34.05 -28.93
CA LEU A 14 -1.52 -33.23 -30.13
C LEU A 14 -1.49 -31.76 -29.70
N LEU A 15 -0.31 -31.15 -29.74
CA LEU A 15 -0.12 -29.71 -29.60
C LEU A 15 -0.24 -29.10 -30.99
N VAL A 16 -1.33 -28.37 -31.24
CA VAL A 16 -1.48 -27.57 -32.47
C VAL A 16 -0.96 -26.16 -32.18
N PRO A 17 0.04 -25.64 -32.93
CA PRO A 17 0.45 -24.25 -32.83
C PRO A 17 -0.66 -23.35 -33.39
N ASN A 18 -1.05 -22.31 -32.65
CA ASN A 18 -1.83 -21.23 -33.24
C ASN A 18 -0.88 -20.31 -34.01
N LEU A 19 -0.71 -20.58 -35.31
CA LEU A 19 0.00 -19.72 -36.25
C LEU A 19 -1.00 -18.74 -36.87
N GLU A 20 -1.07 -17.53 -36.32
CA GLU A 20 -1.28 -16.34 -37.16
C GLU A 20 -0.18 -15.35 -36.85
N TRP A 21 0.85 -15.37 -37.71
CA TRP A 21 1.85 -14.33 -37.81
C TRP A 21 1.82 -13.82 -39.26
N LYS A 22 1.44 -12.55 -39.45
CA LYS A 22 1.98 -11.73 -40.54
C LYS A 22 2.76 -10.57 -39.92
N PHE A 23 4.08 -10.62 -40.16
CA PHE A 23 5.11 -9.57 -40.28
C PHE A 23 5.11 -8.42 -39.24
N GLY A 24 6.18 -8.06 -38.53
CA GLY A 24 7.61 -8.41 -38.42
C GLY A 24 8.17 -7.31 -37.49
N GLY A 25 8.87 -7.56 -36.38
CA GLY A 25 10.19 -8.16 -36.21
C GLY A 25 10.81 -7.53 -34.95
N GLY A 26 11.51 -8.31 -34.11
CA GLY A 26 12.30 -7.82 -32.98
C GLY A 26 12.03 -8.48 -31.61
N LYS A 27 12.69 -9.61 -31.35
CA LYS A 27 12.80 -10.37 -30.08
C LYS A 27 13.39 -9.48 -28.95
N SER A 28 13.23 -9.70 -27.64
CA SER A 28 13.24 -10.97 -26.87
C SER A 28 12.67 -10.81 -25.43
N ASN A 29 11.76 -11.73 -25.07
CA ASN A 29 11.59 -12.56 -23.84
C ASN A 29 11.76 -11.95 -22.43
N ALA A 30 10.89 -12.18 -21.43
CA ALA A 30 9.75 -13.09 -21.29
C ALA A 30 8.75 -12.59 -20.21
N PHE A 31 7.47 -12.47 -20.58
CA PHE A 31 6.34 -12.46 -19.64
C PHE A 31 5.63 -13.81 -19.76
N TYR A 32 5.68 -14.62 -18.70
CA TYR A 32 4.84 -15.81 -18.57
C TYR A 32 3.40 -15.36 -18.31
N MET A 33 2.51 -15.60 -19.27
CA MET A 33 1.06 -15.48 -19.08
C MET A 33 0.41 -16.86 -19.27
N VAL A 34 -0.59 -17.08 -18.44
CA VAL A 34 -1.25 -18.35 -18.08
C VAL A 34 -1.91 -19.06 -19.28
N THR A 35 -1.72 -20.37 -19.37
CA THR A 35 -2.41 -21.27 -20.31
C THR A 35 -3.72 -21.80 -19.71
N SER A 36 -4.85 -21.61 -20.40
CA SER A 36 -6.12 -22.28 -20.07
C SER A 36 -6.14 -23.69 -20.64
N GLN A 37 -6.40 -24.71 -19.80
CA GLN A 37 -6.65 -26.08 -20.25
C GLN A 37 -8.13 -26.23 -20.64
N LYS A 38 -8.39 -26.86 -21.78
CA LYS A 38 -9.74 -27.29 -22.18
C LYS A 38 -9.87 -28.77 -21.81
N MET A 39 -10.41 -29.06 -20.62
CA MET A 39 -10.78 -30.42 -20.22
C MET A 39 -12.17 -30.42 -19.58
N SER A 40 -12.95 -31.45 -19.89
CA SER A 40 -14.25 -31.75 -19.30
C SER A 40 -14.04 -32.40 -17.92
N GLU A 41 -14.76 -31.92 -16.88
CA GLU A 41 -14.62 -32.40 -15.49
C GLU A 41 -14.99 -33.90 -15.30
N ASN A 42 -15.63 -34.53 -16.28
CA ASN A 42 -16.13 -35.90 -16.14
C ASN A 42 -15.14 -37.01 -16.54
N GLU A 43 -13.91 -36.67 -16.94
CA GLU A 43 -12.88 -37.65 -17.34
C GLU A 43 -11.70 -37.76 -16.35
N MET A 44 -11.92 -37.54 -15.05
CA MET A 44 -10.89 -37.85 -14.03
C MET A 44 -11.22 -39.12 -13.27
N GLY A 45 -10.42 -40.17 -13.53
CA GLY A 45 -10.46 -41.45 -12.84
C GLY A 45 -10.22 -41.34 -11.33
N TYR A 46 -10.96 -42.18 -10.60
CA TYR A 46 -10.96 -42.35 -9.14
C TYR A 46 -9.56 -42.36 -8.50
N ARG A 47 -9.28 -41.39 -7.63
CA ARG A 47 -8.22 -41.48 -6.60
C ARG A 47 -8.82 -41.40 -5.21
N GLY A 48 -9.24 -42.54 -4.68
CA GLY A 48 -9.48 -42.72 -3.25
C GLY A 48 -8.20 -43.20 -2.57
N SER A 49 -7.71 -42.47 -1.57
CA SER A 49 -6.63 -42.93 -0.70
C SER A 49 -7.25 -43.78 0.41
N LYS A 50 -6.90 -45.08 0.50
CA LYS A 50 -7.28 -45.96 1.61
C LYS A 50 -6.14 -46.01 2.62
N SER A 51 -6.34 -45.52 3.83
CA SER A 51 -5.44 -45.75 4.97
C SER A 51 -5.97 -46.92 5.80
N ILE A 52 -5.14 -47.94 5.98
CA ILE A 52 -5.43 -49.17 6.72
C ILE A 52 -5.06 -48.97 8.19
N ILE A 53 -6.03 -49.06 9.11
CA ILE A 53 -5.78 -49.18 10.55
C ILE A 53 -6.63 -50.33 11.08
N PHE A 54 -5.96 -51.44 11.43
CA PHE A 54 -6.45 -52.65 12.11
C PHE A 54 -7.58 -53.48 11.46
N LYS A 55 -7.43 -54.81 11.55
CA LYS A 55 -8.34 -55.84 10.99
C LYS A 55 -9.71 -55.79 11.70
N SER A 56 -10.74 -55.26 10.99
CA SER A 56 -12.14 -55.74 10.93
C SER A 56 -13.24 -54.65 10.81
N LEU A 57 -12.94 -53.39 10.49
CA LEU A 57 -13.97 -52.37 10.24
C LEU A 57 -13.72 -51.58 8.94
N ILE A 58 -14.59 -51.75 7.94
CA ILE A 58 -14.62 -50.93 6.72
C ILE A 58 -15.63 -49.81 6.96
N VAL A 59 -15.16 -48.57 7.06
CA VAL A 59 -16.03 -47.38 7.08
C VAL A 59 -15.99 -46.73 5.69
N LYS A 60 -17.14 -46.65 5.01
CA LYS A 60 -17.30 -45.83 3.81
C LYS A 60 -17.49 -44.38 4.26
N GLU A 61 -16.64 -43.48 3.77
CA GLU A 61 -16.84 -42.05 3.93
C GLU A 61 -17.95 -41.59 2.96
N GLN A 62 -19.10 -41.18 3.50
CA GLN A 62 -20.25 -40.70 2.74
C GLN A 62 -20.06 -39.21 2.47
N ARG A 63 -19.81 -38.83 1.20
CA ARG A 63 -19.88 -37.44 0.77
C ARG A 63 -21.34 -37.02 0.67
N VAL A 64 -21.70 -35.93 1.33
CA VAL A 64 -22.99 -35.26 1.15
C VAL A 64 -22.81 -34.28 -0.02
N ASP A 65 -23.25 -34.67 -1.21
CA ASP A 65 -23.35 -33.76 -2.34
C ASP A 65 -24.47 -32.74 -2.09
N GLY A 66 -24.13 -31.46 -2.20
CA GLY A 66 -25.07 -30.35 -2.05
C GLY A 66 -26.04 -30.32 -3.23
N SER A 67 -27.33 -30.48 -2.95
CA SER A 67 -28.38 -30.36 -3.96
C SER A 67 -28.64 -28.88 -4.28
N TYR A 68 -28.29 -28.49 -5.51
CA TYR A 68 -28.67 -27.25 -6.17
C TYR A 68 -30.17 -27.34 -6.52
N ILE A 69 -31.00 -26.36 -6.15
CA ILE A 69 -32.38 -26.27 -6.65
C ILE A 69 -32.47 -25.09 -7.62
N ASN A 70 -32.93 -25.47 -8.81
CA ASN A 70 -33.12 -24.73 -10.04
C ASN A 70 -34.15 -23.58 -9.86
N SER A 71 -33.75 -22.36 -10.18
CA SER A 71 -34.62 -21.18 -10.20
C SER A 71 -35.43 -21.17 -11.50
N ASN A 72 -36.60 -21.81 -11.54
CA ASN A 72 -37.66 -21.57 -12.54
C ASN A 72 -38.97 -22.33 -12.22
N PHE A 73 -39.49 -22.22 -11.00
CA PHE A 73 -40.89 -22.59 -10.73
C PHE A 73 -41.42 -21.75 -9.57
N LEU A 74 -42.67 -21.30 -9.70
CA LEU A 74 -43.43 -20.40 -8.80
C LEU A 74 -43.33 -18.89 -9.12
N ALA A 75 -43.74 -18.55 -10.34
CA ALA A 75 -44.45 -17.31 -10.61
C ALA A 75 -45.97 -17.60 -10.61
N SER A 76 -46.66 -17.44 -9.47
CA SER A 76 -48.11 -17.17 -9.37
C SER A 76 -48.63 -17.13 -7.92
N GLN A 77 -48.94 -15.91 -7.42
CA GLN A 77 -49.88 -15.58 -6.33
C GLN A 77 -49.45 -15.87 -4.85
N PRO A 78 -50.12 -15.30 -3.81
CA PRO A 78 -49.82 -14.01 -3.20
C PRO A 78 -49.35 -14.08 -1.72
N LYS A 79 -48.88 -12.95 -1.20
CA LYS A 79 -48.34 -12.75 0.16
C LYS A 79 -49.35 -13.04 1.28
N THR A 80 -49.06 -13.99 2.17
CA THR A 80 -49.18 -13.87 3.65
C THR A 80 -48.50 -15.06 4.37
N LEU A 81 -47.72 -14.73 5.42
CA LEU A 81 -47.37 -15.55 6.61
C LEU A 81 -46.96 -17.02 6.42
N ILE A 82 -45.66 -17.31 6.25
CA ILE A 82 -45.00 -18.45 6.96
C ILE A 82 -43.57 -18.04 7.33
N GLN A 83 -43.36 -17.81 8.62
CA GLN A 83 -42.07 -17.71 9.28
C GLN A 83 -41.61 -19.12 9.61
N ASN A 84 -40.77 -19.74 8.77
CA ASN A 84 -40.15 -21.04 9.08
C ASN A 84 -38.64 -20.91 9.26
N SER A 85 -38.27 -20.76 10.53
CA SER A 85 -37.02 -21.23 11.10
C SER A 85 -36.76 -22.69 10.74
N MET A 86 -35.61 -23.02 10.17
CA MET A 86 -35.11 -24.39 10.20
C MET A 86 -33.71 -24.43 10.82
N LEU A 87 -33.71 -24.92 12.05
CA LEU A 87 -32.56 -25.31 12.86
C LEU A 87 -31.87 -26.51 12.21
N ARG A 88 -30.54 -26.48 12.07
CA ARG A 88 -29.75 -27.68 11.80
C ARG A 88 -29.52 -28.42 13.12
N CYS A 89 -30.21 -29.54 13.32
CA CYS A 89 -29.87 -30.51 14.35
C CYS A 89 -28.62 -31.29 13.92
N THR A 90 -27.67 -31.49 14.84
CA THR A 90 -26.60 -32.48 14.68
C THR A 90 -26.80 -33.49 15.80
N LEU A 91 -26.95 -34.77 15.43
CA LEU A 91 -27.09 -35.91 16.35
C LEU A 91 -25.90 -35.97 17.31
N THR A 92 -26.14 -35.88 18.62
CA THR A 92 -25.14 -36.22 19.66
C THR A 92 -25.35 -37.67 20.10
N GLY A 93 -24.45 -38.55 19.67
CA GLY A 93 -24.30 -39.89 20.24
C GLY A 93 -23.66 -39.83 21.63
N PHE A 94 -24.10 -40.73 22.50
CA PHE A 94 -23.77 -40.86 23.91
C PHE A 94 -22.44 -41.61 24.08
N GLU A 95 -21.39 -41.03 24.70
CA GLU A 95 -20.32 -41.82 25.33
C GLU A 95 -19.78 -41.16 26.61
N ARG A 96 -19.70 -41.99 27.65
CA ARG A 96 -19.29 -41.70 29.01
C ARG A 96 -17.76 -41.70 29.14
N SER A 97 -17.26 -40.91 30.10
CA SER A 97 -15.98 -41.04 30.81
C SER A 97 -14.66 -40.83 30.05
N TYR A 98 -14.16 -39.58 30.05
CA TYR A 98 -12.73 -39.26 30.06
C TYR A 98 -12.44 -38.16 31.10
N GLN A 99 -11.48 -38.40 31.99
CA GLN A 99 -10.90 -37.40 32.89
C GLN A 99 -9.74 -36.66 32.21
N VAL A 100 -10.02 -35.84 31.19
CA VAL A 100 -9.14 -34.73 30.77
C VAL A 100 -10.03 -33.64 30.18
N LYS A 101 -10.07 -32.46 30.79
CA LYS A 101 -10.71 -31.27 30.18
C LYS A 101 -9.86 -30.81 29.00
N ALA A 102 -10.13 -31.33 27.80
CA ALA A 102 -9.69 -30.69 26.57
C ALA A 102 -10.53 -29.43 26.34
N LEU A 103 -9.92 -28.26 26.51
CA LEU A 103 -10.58 -26.98 26.24
C LEU A 103 -10.59 -26.72 24.72
N SER A 104 -11.49 -27.40 24.00
CA SER A 104 -11.71 -27.15 22.57
C SER A 104 -12.69 -26.00 22.37
N SER A 105 -12.17 -24.77 22.32
CA SER A 105 -12.74 -23.72 21.48
C SER A 105 -11.64 -22.73 21.11
N ILE A 106 -10.96 -22.98 19.98
CA ILE A 106 -10.28 -21.91 19.25
C ILE A 106 -11.39 -21.03 18.69
N THR A 107 -11.90 -20.15 19.55
CA THR A 107 -12.57 -18.94 19.11
C THR A 107 -11.50 -18.12 18.42
N ASN A 108 -11.65 -17.89 17.11
CA ASN A 108 -10.92 -16.84 16.42
C ASN A 108 -11.23 -15.51 17.11
N LYS A 109 -10.50 -15.18 18.17
CA LYS A 109 -10.46 -13.85 18.76
C LYS A 109 -9.85 -12.95 17.69
N ARG A 110 -10.72 -12.38 16.86
CA ARG A 110 -10.39 -11.22 16.05
C ARG A 110 -9.91 -10.16 17.02
N PHE A 111 -8.61 -9.88 17.02
CA PHE A 111 -8.05 -8.74 17.72
C PHE A 111 -8.53 -7.48 17.00
N TYR A 112 -9.71 -7.00 17.39
CA TYR A 112 -10.14 -5.66 17.05
C TYR A 112 -9.30 -4.70 17.90
N SER A 113 -8.37 -3.99 17.26
CA SER A 113 -7.73 -2.84 17.90
C SER A 113 -8.81 -1.77 18.10
N SER A 114 -9.05 -1.38 19.35
CA SER A 114 -9.79 -0.16 19.67
C SER A 114 -9.12 1.05 19.00
N LYS A 115 -9.95 2.04 18.59
CA LYS A 115 -9.60 3.30 17.90
C LYS A 115 -8.16 3.77 18.17
N GLY A 116 -7.26 3.44 17.26
CA GLY A 116 -5.87 3.90 17.25
C GLY A 116 -5.62 5.00 16.22
N GLU A 117 -6.61 5.83 15.90
CA GLU A 117 -6.47 6.85 14.86
C GLU A 117 -6.17 8.22 15.49
N ASN A 118 -4.94 8.71 15.31
CA ASN A 118 -4.57 10.07 15.68
C ASN A 118 -4.79 11.00 14.47
N SER A 119 -5.85 11.81 14.52
CA SER A 119 -6.21 12.74 13.43
C SER A 119 -5.81 14.20 13.68
N LYS A 120 -5.17 14.53 14.82
CA LYS A 120 -4.64 15.88 15.06
C LYS A 120 -3.35 16.07 14.26
N LEU A 121 -3.44 16.83 13.17
CA LEU A 121 -2.29 17.17 12.32
C LEU A 121 -1.55 18.39 12.87
N ASN A 122 -0.31 18.17 13.30
CA ASN A 122 0.65 19.23 13.58
C ASN A 122 1.20 19.79 12.25
N PRO A 123 1.44 21.12 12.11
CA PRO A 123 1.99 21.72 10.89
C PRO A 123 3.27 21.04 10.39
N TRP A 124 4.24 20.78 11.26
CA TRP A 124 5.49 20.11 10.90
C TRP A 124 5.27 18.65 10.49
N ALA A 125 4.33 17.94 11.13
CA ALA A 125 3.95 16.60 10.68
C ALA A 125 3.34 16.61 9.27
N VAL A 126 2.56 17.64 8.92
CA VAL A 126 2.08 17.83 7.54
C VAL A 126 3.25 18.06 6.60
N VAL A 127 4.20 18.94 6.93
CA VAL A 127 5.38 19.17 6.09
C VAL A 127 6.18 17.89 5.88
N GLY A 128 6.50 17.15 6.94
CA GLY A 128 7.23 15.89 6.83
C GLY A 128 6.50 14.87 5.96
N PHE A 129 5.18 14.76 6.13
CA PHE A 129 4.38 13.85 5.30
C PHE A 129 4.35 14.27 3.82
N ILE A 130 4.32 15.58 3.55
CA ILE A 130 4.40 16.12 2.18
C ILE A 130 5.81 15.98 1.59
N ASP A 131 6.88 16.09 2.40
CA ASP A 131 8.26 15.77 1.99
C ASP A 131 8.40 14.31 1.52
N ALA A 132 7.65 13.39 2.13
CA ALA A 132 7.55 12.01 1.65
C ALA A 132 6.62 11.89 0.42
N GLU A 133 5.31 12.09 0.61
CA GLU A 133 4.25 11.66 -0.31
C GLU A 133 3.73 12.76 -1.25
N GLY A 134 4.09 14.01 -0.99
CA GLY A 134 3.58 15.17 -1.72
C GLY A 134 4.19 15.35 -3.10
N SER A 135 3.49 16.08 -3.97
CA SER A 135 3.99 16.50 -5.28
C SER A 135 3.45 17.87 -5.67
N PHE A 136 4.37 18.73 -6.13
CA PHE A 136 4.07 20.02 -6.75
C PHE A 136 4.24 19.88 -8.26
N MET A 137 3.14 19.99 -9.01
CA MET A 137 3.12 19.72 -10.44
C MET A 137 2.70 20.96 -11.23
N VAL A 138 3.30 21.10 -12.40
CA VAL A 138 2.89 22.06 -13.43
C VAL A 138 2.55 21.30 -14.70
N ARG A 139 1.31 21.46 -15.17
CA ARG A 139 0.82 20.91 -16.44
C ARG A 139 0.71 22.04 -17.45
N VAL A 140 1.26 21.81 -18.64
CA VAL A 140 1.10 22.67 -19.81
C VAL A 140 0.51 21.76 -20.89
N ARG A 141 -0.74 22.01 -21.30
CA ARG A 141 -1.50 21.13 -22.19
C ARG A 141 -1.92 21.88 -23.43
N LYS A 142 -1.73 21.28 -24.62
CA LYS A 142 -2.20 21.87 -25.87
C LYS A 142 -3.72 22.02 -25.84
N ASN A 143 -4.21 23.22 -26.13
CA ASN A 143 -5.63 23.52 -26.19
C ASN A 143 -5.87 24.76 -27.05
N SER A 144 -6.49 24.56 -28.22
CA SER A 144 -6.75 25.61 -29.21
C SER A 144 -7.71 26.71 -28.74
N LYS A 145 -8.44 26.50 -27.64
CA LYS A 145 -9.33 27.53 -27.06
C LYS A 145 -8.58 28.64 -26.33
N TYR A 146 -7.29 28.45 -26.03
CA TYR A 146 -6.45 29.44 -25.35
C TYR A 146 -5.65 30.23 -26.38
N LYS A 147 -5.50 31.54 -26.17
CA LYS A 147 -4.80 32.45 -27.13
C LYS A 147 -3.36 32.02 -27.43
N THR A 148 -2.66 31.48 -26.44
CA THR A 148 -1.30 30.95 -26.60
C THR A 148 -1.28 29.56 -27.26
N GLY A 149 -2.43 28.90 -27.41
CA GLY A 149 -2.56 27.50 -27.80
C GLY A 149 -2.34 26.50 -26.66
N TRP A 150 -2.12 26.97 -25.43
CA TRP A 150 -1.77 26.13 -24.28
C TRP A 150 -2.52 26.53 -23.00
N LEU A 151 -2.96 25.52 -22.26
CA LEU A 151 -3.51 25.63 -20.90
C LEU A 151 -2.41 25.31 -19.88
N VAL A 152 -2.18 26.23 -18.96
CA VAL A 152 -1.29 26.05 -17.80
C VAL A 152 -2.11 25.74 -16.54
N VAL A 153 -1.74 24.70 -15.80
CA VAL A 153 -2.38 24.32 -14.52
C VAL A 153 -1.30 23.95 -13.49
N ALA A 154 -1.33 24.62 -12.35
CA ALA A 154 -0.55 24.28 -11.16
C ALA A 154 -1.37 23.34 -10.26
N ILE A 155 -0.76 22.27 -9.74
CA ILE A 155 -1.43 21.25 -8.91
C ILE A 155 -0.55 20.87 -7.73
N PHE A 156 -1.07 21.02 -6.52
CA PHE A 156 -0.57 20.33 -5.33
C PHE A 156 -1.32 19.01 -5.18
N SER A 157 -0.61 17.91 -4.95
CA SER A 157 -1.19 16.57 -4.82
C SER A 157 -0.49 15.75 -3.76
N VAL A 158 -1.25 14.92 -3.06
CA VAL A 158 -0.75 13.81 -2.25
C VAL A 158 -1.61 12.59 -2.53
N THR A 159 -0.98 11.42 -2.68
CA THR A 159 -1.66 10.19 -3.07
C THR A 159 -1.33 9.09 -2.08
N VAL A 160 -2.35 8.42 -1.54
CA VAL A 160 -2.17 7.34 -0.54
C VAL A 160 -3.06 6.15 -0.89
N ASP A 161 -2.81 5.00 -0.25
CA ASP A 161 -3.70 3.84 -0.34
C ASP A 161 -5.07 4.14 0.32
N LYS A 162 -6.12 3.47 -0.14
CA LYS A 162 -7.51 3.62 0.31
C LYS A 162 -7.67 3.43 1.82
N LYS A 163 -6.81 2.62 2.45
CA LYS A 163 -6.82 2.44 3.91
C LYS A 163 -6.49 3.73 4.67
N ASP A 164 -5.83 4.70 4.02
CA ASP A 164 -5.45 6.00 4.57
C ASP A 164 -6.34 7.14 4.04
N LEU A 165 -7.53 6.83 3.52
CA LEU A 165 -8.48 7.85 3.04
C LEU A 165 -8.84 8.87 4.13
N PHE A 166 -8.99 8.42 5.37
CA PHE A 166 -9.25 9.28 6.53
C PHE A 166 -8.13 10.31 6.78
N LEU A 167 -6.88 9.98 6.41
CA LEU A 167 -5.76 10.90 6.52
C LEU A 167 -5.84 11.99 5.46
N LEU A 168 -6.31 11.67 4.25
CA LEU A 168 -6.60 12.67 3.22
C LEU A 168 -7.72 13.61 3.65
N GLU A 169 -8.78 13.10 4.27
CA GLU A 169 -9.85 13.95 4.83
C GLU A 169 -9.31 14.87 5.92
N SER A 170 -8.43 14.36 6.79
CA SER A 170 -7.76 15.16 7.82
C SER A 170 -6.89 16.26 7.21
N LEU A 171 -6.14 15.96 6.15
CA LEU A 171 -5.35 16.95 5.39
C LEU A 171 -6.26 17.99 4.72
N LYS A 172 -7.38 17.57 4.14
CA LYS A 172 -8.36 18.48 3.56
C LYS A 172 -8.92 19.44 4.61
N THR A 173 -9.32 18.93 5.79
CA THR A 173 -9.75 19.76 6.91
C THR A 173 -8.65 20.71 7.37
N PHE A 174 -7.40 20.24 7.47
CA PHE A 174 -6.24 21.05 7.86
C PHE A 174 -6.03 22.23 6.91
N PHE A 175 -6.19 22.04 5.60
CA PHE A 175 -6.14 23.11 4.60
C PHE A 175 -7.49 23.83 4.39
N GLY A 176 -8.33 23.90 5.43
CA GLY A 176 -9.56 24.70 5.43
C GLY A 176 -10.68 24.12 4.56
N GLY A 177 -10.70 22.81 4.33
CA GLY A 177 -11.70 22.13 3.50
C GLY A 177 -11.48 22.28 2.00
N LEU A 178 -10.36 22.87 1.57
CA LEU A 178 -10.06 23.13 0.16
C LEU A 178 -9.66 21.88 -0.60
N GLY A 179 -9.84 21.90 -1.92
CA GLY A 179 -9.44 20.82 -2.81
C GLY A 179 -10.43 19.66 -2.88
N SER A 180 -10.02 18.60 -3.59
CA SER A 180 -10.84 17.43 -3.84
C SER A 180 -10.07 16.14 -3.57
N ILE A 181 -10.78 15.13 -3.07
CA ILE A 181 -10.27 13.77 -2.90
C ILE A 181 -10.93 12.93 -3.97
N LYS A 182 -10.12 12.28 -4.81
CA LYS A 182 -10.60 11.49 -5.95
C LYS A 182 -9.83 10.17 -6.02
N LYS A 183 -10.50 9.13 -6.51
CA LYS A 183 -9.84 7.86 -6.86
C LYS A 183 -8.74 8.14 -7.88
N SER A 184 -7.54 7.62 -7.62
CA SER A 184 -6.34 7.85 -8.43
C SER A 184 -5.85 6.59 -9.14
N GLY A 185 -6.03 5.44 -8.51
CA GLY A 185 -5.67 4.12 -9.05
C GLY A 185 -6.59 3.03 -8.52
N ASN A 186 -6.19 1.77 -8.64
CA ASN A 186 -7.02 0.63 -8.21
C ASN A 186 -7.32 0.66 -6.71
N SER A 187 -6.30 0.92 -5.88
CA SER A 187 -6.41 1.00 -4.42
C SER A 187 -5.99 2.34 -3.85
N THR A 188 -5.80 3.39 -4.66
CA THR A 188 -5.27 4.68 -4.19
C THR A 188 -6.20 5.84 -4.43
N PHE A 189 -6.13 6.84 -3.55
CA PHE A 189 -6.85 8.10 -3.62
C PHE A 189 -5.86 9.26 -3.61
N SER A 190 -6.18 10.32 -4.35
CA SER A 190 -5.40 11.56 -4.39
C SER A 190 -6.21 12.70 -3.78
N TYR A 191 -5.60 13.41 -2.84
CA TYR A 191 -6.04 14.74 -2.44
C TYR A 191 -5.33 15.79 -3.30
N ARG A 192 -6.09 16.69 -3.93
CA ARG A 192 -5.57 17.70 -4.86
C ARG A 192 -6.17 19.08 -4.66
N ILE A 193 -5.30 20.09 -4.79
CA ILE A 193 -5.69 21.49 -4.95
C ILE A 193 -5.12 21.97 -6.29
N GLU A 194 -6.01 22.43 -7.18
CA GLU A 194 -5.66 22.85 -8.56
C GLU A 194 -6.14 24.28 -8.88
N SER A 195 -6.92 24.92 -7.99
CA SER A 195 -7.27 26.33 -8.13
C SER A 195 -6.04 27.19 -7.84
N SER A 196 -5.58 27.94 -8.85
CA SER A 196 -4.43 28.85 -8.73
C SER A 196 -4.60 29.85 -7.59
N GLU A 197 -5.83 30.33 -7.36
CA GLU A 197 -6.14 31.26 -6.27
C GLU A 197 -5.99 30.59 -4.90
N GLN A 198 -6.56 29.38 -4.73
CA GLN A 198 -6.47 28.63 -3.47
C GLN A 198 -5.04 28.22 -3.15
N LEU A 199 -4.28 27.80 -4.16
CA LEU A 199 -2.86 27.48 -4.02
C LEU A 199 -2.07 28.71 -3.53
N THR A 200 -2.29 29.86 -4.15
CA THR A 200 -1.60 31.11 -3.78
C THR A 200 -1.99 31.60 -2.40
N LYS A 201 -3.26 31.47 -2.02
CA LYS A 201 -3.79 32.00 -0.75
C LYS A 201 -3.47 31.13 0.47
N ILE A 202 -3.40 29.81 0.31
CA ILE A 202 -3.29 28.88 1.44
C ILE A 202 -2.03 28.02 1.39
N ILE A 203 -1.70 27.46 0.22
CA ILE A 203 -0.58 26.51 0.10
C ILE A 203 0.76 27.22 0.13
N LEU A 204 0.92 28.33 -0.61
CA LEU A 204 2.17 29.09 -0.57
C LEU A 204 2.49 29.65 0.82
N PRO A 205 1.57 30.35 1.53
CA PRO A 205 1.90 30.89 2.85
C PRO A 205 2.21 29.81 3.88
N PHE A 206 1.59 28.63 3.75
CA PHE A 206 1.89 27.50 4.63
C PHE A 206 3.31 26.99 4.45
N PHE A 207 3.72 26.67 3.21
CA PHE A 207 5.07 26.12 2.95
C PHE A 207 6.18 27.19 2.95
N ASP A 208 5.84 28.46 2.81
CA ASP A 208 6.76 29.58 3.08
C ASP A 208 7.07 29.70 4.57
N LYS A 209 6.09 29.44 5.44
CA LYS A 209 6.27 29.44 6.90
C LYS A 209 6.88 28.14 7.43
N TYR A 210 6.43 27.01 6.90
CA TYR A 210 6.89 25.67 7.27
C TYR A 210 7.48 25.00 6.04
N SER A 211 8.76 25.29 5.78
CA SER A 211 9.43 24.85 4.56
C SER A 211 9.80 23.36 4.56
N LEU A 212 9.67 22.77 3.37
CA LEU A 212 10.17 21.42 3.06
C LEU A 212 11.70 21.40 3.18
N ILE A 213 12.27 20.23 3.43
CA ILE A 213 13.74 20.09 3.54
C ILE A 213 14.33 19.05 2.59
N THR A 214 13.52 18.20 1.95
CA THR A 214 14.03 17.30 0.90
C THR A 214 14.29 18.06 -0.39
N GLU A 215 14.85 17.39 -1.40
CA GLU A 215 14.96 17.92 -2.77
C GLU A 215 13.64 18.44 -3.33
N LYS A 216 12.49 17.99 -2.81
CA LYS A 216 11.16 18.49 -3.19
C LYS A 216 10.97 19.98 -2.92
N LEU A 217 11.76 20.59 -2.02
CA LEU A 217 11.78 22.04 -1.84
C LEU A 217 12.13 22.76 -3.15
N GLY A 218 13.04 22.21 -3.96
CA GLY A 218 13.41 22.79 -5.25
C GLY A 218 12.22 22.79 -6.22
N ASP A 219 11.42 21.72 -6.22
CA ASP A 219 10.18 21.65 -7.00
C ASP A 219 9.15 22.66 -6.50
N TYR A 220 9.00 22.81 -5.18
CA TYR A 220 8.11 23.80 -4.55
C TYR A 220 8.49 25.23 -4.94
N LEU A 221 9.78 25.59 -4.89
CA LEU A 221 10.25 26.94 -5.21
C LEU A 221 10.02 27.30 -6.69
N LEU A 222 10.24 26.36 -7.60
CA LEU A 222 9.93 26.54 -9.02
C LEU A 222 8.42 26.61 -9.26
N PHE A 223 7.64 25.77 -8.58
CA PHE A 223 6.19 25.79 -8.60
C PHE A 223 5.61 27.12 -8.10
N LYS A 224 6.18 27.69 -7.03
CA LYS A 224 5.82 29.01 -6.50
C LYS A 224 6.03 30.11 -7.55
N LYS A 225 7.17 30.12 -8.24
CA LYS A 225 7.42 31.07 -9.36
C LYS A 225 6.41 30.95 -10.49
N VAL A 226 5.94 29.73 -10.80
CA VAL A 226 4.86 29.54 -11.78
C VAL A 226 3.56 30.16 -11.28
N LEU A 227 3.20 29.98 -10.01
CA LEU A 227 2.01 30.59 -9.43
C LEU A 227 2.08 32.13 -9.39
N GLU A 228 3.26 32.71 -9.17
CA GLU A 228 3.48 34.17 -9.26
C GLU A 228 3.16 34.68 -10.69
N LEU A 229 3.68 34.02 -11.73
CA LEU A 229 3.34 34.33 -13.14
C LEU A 229 1.85 34.08 -13.46
N MET A 230 1.22 33.12 -12.78
CA MET A 230 -0.22 32.88 -12.93
C MET A 230 -1.06 33.97 -12.24
N GLY A 231 -0.56 34.50 -11.11
CA GLY A 231 -1.18 35.60 -10.36
C GLY A 231 -1.25 36.90 -11.16
N THR A 232 -0.16 37.27 -11.85
CA THR A 232 -0.10 38.43 -12.76
C THR A 232 -0.71 38.19 -14.13
N LYS A 233 -1.29 37.00 -14.37
CA LYS A 233 -1.84 36.57 -15.66
C LYS A 233 -0.82 36.49 -16.81
N GLU A 234 0.49 36.56 -16.53
CA GLU A 234 1.55 36.44 -17.55
C GLU A 234 1.50 35.11 -18.32
N HIS A 235 1.02 34.03 -17.70
CA HIS A 235 0.80 32.73 -18.36
C HIS A 235 -0.12 32.77 -19.60
N LEU A 236 -0.90 33.84 -19.78
CA LEU A 236 -1.74 34.07 -20.96
C LEU A 236 -0.99 34.76 -22.12
N THR A 237 0.28 35.10 -21.92
CA THR A 237 1.16 35.69 -22.93
C THR A 237 2.17 34.65 -23.41
N GLN A 238 2.66 34.80 -24.65
CA GLN A 238 3.67 33.90 -25.21
C GLN A 238 4.95 33.89 -24.37
N ARG A 239 5.45 35.08 -24.01
CA ARG A 239 6.65 35.22 -23.16
C ARG A 239 6.48 34.58 -21.78
N GLY A 240 5.33 34.78 -21.14
CA GLY A 240 5.07 34.18 -19.83
C GLY A 240 4.92 32.65 -19.90
N LEU A 241 4.31 32.13 -20.97
CA LEU A 241 4.25 30.70 -21.24
C LEU A 241 5.66 30.08 -21.39
N GLU A 242 6.54 30.70 -22.17
CA GLU A 242 7.92 30.24 -22.36
C GLU A 242 8.72 30.22 -21.04
N LYS A 243 8.55 31.23 -20.19
CA LYS A 243 9.11 31.23 -18.82
C LYS A 243 8.58 30.05 -18.00
N ILE A 244 7.29 29.76 -18.08
CA ILE A 244 6.66 28.64 -17.36
C ILE A 244 7.17 27.29 -17.87
N VAL A 245 7.36 27.14 -19.18
CA VAL A 245 7.96 25.93 -19.76
C VAL A 245 9.40 25.76 -19.25
N SER A 246 10.18 26.83 -19.18
CA SER A 246 11.55 26.82 -18.62
C SER A 246 11.58 26.41 -17.14
N LEU A 247 10.64 26.91 -16.33
CA LEU A 247 10.47 26.49 -14.94
C LEU A 247 10.05 25.01 -14.84
N LYS A 248 9.07 24.59 -15.64
CA LYS A 248 8.56 23.21 -15.67
C LYS A 248 9.63 22.21 -16.08
N ALA A 249 10.56 22.59 -16.94
CA ALA A 249 11.66 21.74 -17.39
C ALA A 249 12.54 21.24 -16.24
N SER A 250 12.61 21.98 -15.13
CA SER A 250 13.38 21.63 -13.94
C SER A 250 12.52 21.15 -12.75
N ILE A 251 11.20 20.96 -12.95
CA ILE A 251 10.27 20.40 -11.95
C ILE A 251 10.04 18.90 -12.22
N ASN A 252 10.17 18.07 -11.17
CA ASN A 252 9.94 16.63 -11.21
C ASN A 252 10.69 15.93 -12.36
N LYS A 253 9.95 15.41 -13.36
CA LYS A 253 10.48 14.70 -14.53
C LYS A 253 10.73 15.63 -15.74
N GLY A 254 10.54 16.93 -15.58
CA GLY A 254 10.74 17.91 -16.65
C GLY A 254 9.64 17.96 -17.70
N LEU A 255 10.05 18.16 -18.95
CA LEU A 255 9.17 18.28 -20.12
C LEU A 255 8.81 16.91 -20.69
N SER A 256 7.60 16.80 -21.24
CA SER A 256 7.24 15.68 -22.11
C SER A 256 7.84 15.88 -23.51
N GLU A 257 7.94 14.81 -24.29
CA GLU A 257 8.38 14.88 -25.70
C GLU A 257 7.56 15.89 -26.51
N GLU A 258 6.24 15.93 -26.30
CA GLU A 258 5.35 16.91 -26.93
C GLU A 258 5.74 18.37 -26.59
N LEU A 259 6.08 18.65 -25.32
CA LEU A 259 6.49 19.99 -24.92
C LEU A 259 7.90 20.33 -25.41
N GLN A 260 8.81 19.35 -25.41
CA GLN A 260 10.16 19.52 -25.93
C GLN A 260 10.12 19.88 -27.43
N ALA A 261 9.26 19.22 -28.21
CA ALA A 261 9.07 19.49 -29.63
C ALA A 261 8.40 20.84 -29.89
N ALA A 262 7.48 21.28 -29.02
CA ALA A 262 6.80 22.57 -29.14
C ALA A 262 7.65 23.77 -28.72
N PHE A 263 8.63 23.56 -27.83
CA PHE A 263 9.51 24.60 -27.29
C PHE A 263 10.98 24.17 -27.36
N PRO A 264 11.54 23.90 -28.56
CA PRO A 264 12.89 23.34 -28.71
C PRO A 264 14.00 24.27 -28.21
N GLN A 265 13.76 25.58 -28.19
CA GLN A 265 14.68 26.62 -27.70
C GLN A 265 14.62 26.83 -26.18
N CYS A 266 13.81 26.05 -25.46
CA CYS A 266 13.65 26.19 -24.01
C CYS A 266 14.95 25.84 -23.27
N VAL A 267 15.48 26.78 -22.49
CA VAL A 267 16.57 26.53 -21.55
C VAL A 267 15.97 26.29 -20.16
N PRO A 268 16.18 25.11 -19.53
CA PRO A 268 15.66 24.85 -18.20
C PRO A 268 16.18 25.84 -17.16
N THR A 269 15.29 26.36 -16.31
CA THR A 269 15.68 27.25 -15.21
C THR A 269 16.58 26.48 -14.24
N PRO A 270 17.71 27.04 -13.76
CA PRO A 270 18.55 26.39 -12.76
C PRO A 270 17.73 25.97 -11.54
N ARG A 271 17.87 24.71 -11.14
CA ARG A 271 17.19 24.18 -9.96
C ARG A 271 17.82 24.83 -8.70
N PRO A 272 17.02 25.35 -7.76
CA PRO A 272 17.57 25.89 -6.51
C PRO A 272 18.36 24.82 -5.74
N GLU A 273 19.58 25.15 -5.32
CA GLU A 273 20.39 24.28 -4.48
C GLU A 273 19.96 24.39 -3.01
N ILE A 274 19.82 23.23 -2.35
CA ILE A 274 19.32 23.13 -0.97
C ILE A 274 20.46 22.65 -0.08
N ASN A 275 21.13 23.59 0.56
CA ASN A 275 22.38 23.31 1.28
C ASN A 275 22.20 22.89 2.74
N ASN A 276 21.20 23.45 3.44
CA ASN A 276 20.93 23.17 4.85
C ASN A 276 19.64 22.37 5.02
N LYS A 277 19.76 21.05 5.13
CA LYS A 277 18.64 20.11 5.33
C LYS A 277 18.55 19.65 6.79
N LEU A 278 18.54 20.60 7.72
CA LEU A 278 18.37 20.29 9.15
C LEU A 278 16.91 19.92 9.43
N ILE A 279 16.70 18.96 10.32
CA ILE A 279 15.36 18.56 10.75
C ILE A 279 14.77 19.72 11.59
N PRO A 280 13.67 20.35 11.15
CA PRO A 280 13.20 21.59 11.75
C PRO A 280 12.44 21.36 13.07
N ASP A 281 11.82 20.20 13.22
CA ASP A 281 10.98 19.85 14.36
C ASP A 281 10.81 18.32 14.42
N PRO A 282 10.72 17.71 15.62
CA PRO A 282 10.50 16.26 15.74
C PRO A 282 9.19 15.76 15.10
N PHE A 283 8.14 16.58 15.04
CA PHE A 283 6.92 16.25 14.30
C PHE A 283 7.16 16.14 12.79
N TRP A 284 8.13 16.87 12.23
CA TRP A 284 8.53 16.70 10.83
C TRP A 284 8.99 15.26 10.59
N LEU A 285 9.83 14.72 11.48
CA LEU A 285 10.31 13.35 11.33
C LEU A 285 9.17 12.33 11.48
N ALA A 286 8.23 12.56 12.41
CA ALA A 286 7.04 11.72 12.53
C ALA A 286 6.18 11.70 11.25
N GLY A 287 5.97 12.87 10.64
CA GLY A 287 5.29 13.01 9.35
C GLY A 287 6.02 12.28 8.22
N PHE A 288 7.32 12.50 8.10
CA PHE A 288 8.16 11.93 7.06
C PHE A 288 8.19 10.39 7.12
N VAL A 289 8.37 9.84 8.32
CA VAL A 289 8.32 8.38 8.58
C VAL A 289 6.93 7.80 8.33
N SER A 290 5.87 8.58 8.46
CA SER A 290 4.51 8.13 8.14
C SER A 290 4.27 7.90 6.65
N GLY A 291 5.04 8.55 5.76
CA GLY A 291 5.12 8.20 4.34
C GLY A 291 6.17 7.10 4.11
N ASP A 292 7.43 7.50 4.17
CA ASP A 292 8.59 6.74 3.66
C ASP A 292 9.25 5.80 4.69
N GLY A 293 8.74 5.76 5.92
CA GLY A 293 9.22 4.90 6.99
C GLY A 293 8.58 3.51 7.01
N SER A 294 9.24 2.57 7.68
CA SER A 294 8.75 1.20 7.87
C SER A 294 9.17 0.62 9.22
N PHE A 295 8.20 0.05 9.93
CA PHE A 295 8.39 -0.73 11.15
C PHE A 295 8.31 -2.21 10.81
N LYS A 296 9.47 -2.84 10.65
CA LYS A 296 9.59 -4.23 10.18
C LYS A 296 9.79 -5.18 11.34
N SER A 297 9.06 -6.28 11.33
CA SER A 297 9.33 -7.47 12.15
C SER A 297 9.82 -8.58 11.22
N ILE A 298 10.94 -9.22 11.54
CA ILE A 298 11.58 -10.27 10.74
C ILE A 298 11.72 -11.53 11.60
N LEU A 299 11.41 -12.69 11.01
CA LEU A 299 11.70 -13.99 11.60
C LEU A 299 12.72 -14.68 10.70
N LYS A 300 13.99 -14.65 11.10
CA LYS A 300 15.10 -15.26 10.35
C LYS A 300 15.31 -16.68 10.86
N LYS A 301 15.33 -17.69 9.98
CA LYS A 301 15.67 -19.06 10.36
C LYS A 301 17.07 -19.09 11.00
N SER A 302 17.22 -19.77 12.13
CA SER A 302 18.50 -19.88 12.84
C SER A 302 18.63 -21.25 13.48
N GLU A 303 19.72 -21.95 13.19
CA GLU A 303 20.03 -23.26 13.77
C GLU A 303 20.57 -23.14 15.21
N SER A 304 21.12 -21.97 15.58
CA SER A 304 21.65 -21.72 16.92
C SER A 304 20.59 -21.34 17.97
N ILE A 305 19.37 -21.02 17.56
CA ILE A 305 18.28 -20.61 18.46
C ILE A 305 17.35 -21.80 18.68
N LYS A 306 17.07 -22.13 19.94
CA LYS A 306 16.26 -23.31 20.33
C LYS A 306 14.90 -23.39 19.64
N VAL A 307 14.22 -22.25 19.46
CA VAL A 307 12.90 -22.16 18.78
C VAL A 307 13.01 -22.09 17.24
N GLY A 308 14.22 -22.21 16.70
CA GLY A 308 14.51 -22.30 15.26
C GLY A 308 14.46 -20.99 14.48
N PHE A 309 14.09 -19.87 15.11
CA PHE A 309 13.96 -18.57 14.47
C PHE A 309 14.48 -17.44 15.37
N GLN A 310 15.23 -16.52 14.78
CA GLN A 310 15.59 -15.23 15.38
C GLN A 310 14.50 -14.21 15.08
N SER A 311 13.95 -13.60 16.13
CA SER A 311 13.08 -12.42 16.00
C SER A 311 13.94 -11.16 15.94
N ILE A 312 13.75 -10.35 14.90
CA ILE A 312 14.49 -9.10 14.66
C ILE A 312 13.48 -7.99 14.37
N LEU A 313 13.59 -6.90 15.12
CA LEU A 313 12.92 -5.66 14.77
C LEU A 313 13.85 -4.76 13.98
N VAL A 314 13.31 -4.11 12.96
CA VAL A 314 14.05 -3.15 12.14
C VAL A 314 13.19 -1.93 11.91
N PHE A 315 13.69 -0.76 12.30
CA PHE A 315 13.18 0.52 11.85
C PHE A 315 13.95 0.93 10.59
N GLN A 316 13.24 1.37 9.56
CA GLN A 316 13.88 1.79 8.31
C GLN A 316 13.18 2.99 7.69
N ILE A 317 13.94 3.92 7.15
CA ILE A 317 13.46 5.00 6.27
C ILE A 317 14.09 4.79 4.90
N THR A 318 13.30 4.87 3.83
CA THR A 318 13.80 4.72 2.46
C THR A 318 13.73 6.05 1.74
N GLN A 319 14.80 6.49 1.08
CA GLN A 319 14.76 7.72 0.29
C GLN A 319 15.72 7.66 -0.90
N HIS A 320 15.48 8.47 -1.93
CA HIS A 320 16.42 8.57 -3.06
C HIS A 320 17.77 9.18 -2.63
N ALA A 321 18.87 8.75 -3.24
CA ALA A 321 20.24 9.17 -2.92
C ALA A 321 20.52 10.68 -3.12
N ARG A 322 19.58 11.41 -3.73
CA ARG A 322 19.64 12.87 -3.88
C ARG A 322 19.50 13.60 -2.53
N ASP A 323 18.92 12.92 -1.54
CA ASP A 323 18.73 13.42 -0.18
C ASP A 323 19.72 12.77 0.81
N VAL A 324 20.89 12.33 0.34
CA VAL A 324 21.91 11.65 1.18
C VAL A 324 22.30 12.44 2.43
N LYS A 325 22.50 13.75 2.32
CA LYS A 325 22.85 14.61 3.47
C LYS A 325 21.77 14.61 4.55
N LEU A 326 20.50 14.61 4.15
CA LEU A 326 19.37 14.51 5.08
C LEU A 326 19.36 13.12 5.73
N MET A 327 19.55 12.06 4.95
CA MET A 327 19.60 10.69 5.47
C MET A 327 20.73 10.51 6.48
N GLU A 328 21.94 11.00 6.19
CA GLU A 328 23.08 10.98 7.11
C GLU A 328 22.80 11.75 8.41
N SER A 329 22.11 12.89 8.32
CA SER A 329 21.74 13.68 9.51
C SER A 329 20.82 12.92 10.48
N LEU A 330 20.06 11.93 10.01
CA LEU A 330 19.19 11.11 10.86
C LEU A 330 19.98 10.31 11.89
N ILE A 331 21.22 9.89 11.56
CA ILE A 331 22.09 9.17 12.48
C ILE A 331 22.42 10.07 13.68
N SER A 332 22.81 11.31 13.41
CA SER A 332 23.10 12.29 14.46
C SER A 332 21.83 12.69 15.23
N TYR A 333 20.71 12.88 14.54
CA TYR A 333 19.46 13.36 15.14
C TYR A 333 18.83 12.33 16.07
N LEU A 334 18.79 11.06 15.66
CA LEU A 334 18.25 9.95 16.46
C LEU A 334 19.32 9.30 17.35
N GLY A 335 20.59 9.69 17.19
CA GLY A 335 21.72 9.15 17.93
C GLY A 335 21.97 7.65 17.73
N CYS A 336 21.51 7.07 16.62
CA CYS A 336 21.65 5.64 16.31
C CYS A 336 21.48 5.37 14.81
N GLY A 337 21.63 4.10 14.42
CA GLY A 337 21.41 3.66 13.04
C GLY A 337 22.58 3.90 12.10
N PHE A 338 22.39 3.51 10.85
CA PHE A 338 23.40 3.59 9.79
C PHE A 338 22.73 3.72 8.42
N ILE A 339 23.50 4.16 7.41
CA ILE A 339 23.04 4.27 6.03
C ILE A 339 23.51 3.06 5.22
N GLU A 340 22.58 2.48 4.45
CA GLU A 340 22.84 1.46 3.45
C GLU A 340 22.38 1.95 2.08
N LYS A 341 23.06 1.53 1.01
CA LYS A 341 22.66 1.82 -0.38
C LYS A 341 22.04 0.58 -1.01
N ASP A 342 20.93 0.75 -1.73
CA ASP A 342 20.35 -0.32 -2.54
C ASP A 342 21.28 -0.62 -3.73
N SER A 343 21.64 -1.89 -3.92
CA SER A 343 22.49 -2.32 -5.04
C SER A 343 21.81 -2.17 -6.40
N ARG A 344 20.47 -2.07 -6.44
CA ARG A 344 19.66 -2.05 -7.66
C ARG A 344 19.39 -0.65 -8.19
N GLY A 345 19.75 0.41 -7.45
CA GLY A 345 19.43 1.76 -7.88
C GLY A 345 19.85 2.85 -6.90
N PRO A 346 19.47 4.11 -7.19
CA PRO A 346 19.87 5.28 -6.42
C PRO A 346 19.00 5.45 -5.16
N TRP A 347 18.84 4.39 -4.36
CA TRP A 347 18.03 4.41 -3.14
C TRP A 347 18.92 4.18 -1.91
N LEU A 348 18.57 4.85 -0.82
CA LEU A 348 19.24 4.75 0.48
C LEU A 348 18.24 4.25 1.52
N TYR A 349 18.78 3.53 2.49
CA TYR A 349 18.08 3.10 3.69
C TYR A 349 18.79 3.66 4.90
N TYR A 350 18.08 4.44 5.72
CA TYR A 350 18.49 4.64 7.11
C TYR A 350 17.90 3.49 7.92
N THR A 351 18.75 2.71 8.58
CA THR A 351 18.36 1.45 9.22
C THR A 351 18.79 1.43 10.69
N VAL A 352 17.87 1.02 11.58
CA VAL A 352 18.15 0.69 12.98
C VAL A 352 17.73 -0.75 13.24
N THR A 353 18.71 -1.62 13.52
CA THR A 353 18.50 -3.04 13.86
C THR A 353 18.89 -3.37 15.30
N ASN A 354 19.70 -2.51 15.94
CA ASN A 354 20.11 -2.70 17.33
C ASN A 354 18.88 -2.58 18.25
N PHE A 355 18.58 -3.65 18.98
CA PHE A 355 17.37 -3.71 19.81
C PHE A 355 17.40 -2.71 20.98
N SER A 356 18.58 -2.47 21.57
CA SER A 356 18.73 -1.48 22.63
C SER A 356 18.46 -0.06 22.14
N ASP A 357 18.92 0.30 20.93
CA ASP A 357 18.58 1.58 20.30
C ASP A 357 17.10 1.68 19.96
N ILE A 358 16.49 0.58 19.48
CA ILE A 358 15.05 0.54 19.21
C ILE A 358 14.26 0.84 20.49
N GLN A 359 14.58 0.19 21.61
CA GLN A 359 13.89 0.38 22.88
C GLN A 359 14.17 1.73 23.53
N GLY A 360 15.41 2.20 23.49
CA GLY A 360 15.84 3.40 24.20
C GLY A 360 15.66 4.70 23.43
N LYS A 361 15.56 4.64 22.10
CA LYS A 361 15.54 5.83 21.23
C LYS A 361 14.33 5.85 20.31
N ILE A 362 14.15 4.83 19.48
CA ILE A 362 13.12 4.82 18.42
C ILE A 362 11.71 4.74 18.99
N ILE A 363 11.43 3.78 19.88
CA ILE A 363 10.10 3.64 20.50
C ILE A 363 9.74 4.89 21.33
N PRO A 364 10.60 5.40 22.24
CA PRO A 364 10.30 6.62 22.98
C PRO A 364 10.02 7.82 22.07
N PHE A 365 10.80 7.99 21.01
CA PHE A 365 10.62 9.07 20.05
C PHE A 365 9.23 9.03 19.39
N PHE A 366 8.83 7.90 18.79
CA PHE A 366 7.55 7.80 18.10
C PHE A 366 6.35 7.57 19.04
N HIS A 367 6.59 7.31 20.33
CA HIS A 367 5.56 7.38 21.36
C HIS A 367 5.15 8.83 21.65
N GLN A 368 6.14 9.73 21.75
CA GLN A 368 5.94 11.16 21.91
C GLN A 368 5.44 11.80 20.60
N TYR A 369 6.16 11.58 19.50
CA TYR A 369 5.87 12.13 18.17
C TYR A 369 5.18 11.07 17.32
N LYS A 370 3.86 10.97 17.48
CA LYS A 370 3.05 9.88 16.93
C LYS A 370 3.07 9.86 15.40
N ILE A 371 3.23 8.66 14.84
CA ILE A 371 2.97 8.34 13.44
C ILE A 371 1.51 8.64 13.09
N ILE A 372 1.27 9.10 11.86
CA ILE A 372 -0.07 9.36 11.31
C ILE A 372 -0.46 8.31 10.28
N GLY A 373 -1.76 8.17 10.03
CA GLY A 373 -2.30 7.15 9.13
C GLY A 373 -2.32 5.74 9.76
N SER A 374 -2.73 4.76 8.96
CA SER A 374 -2.84 3.35 9.37
C SER A 374 -1.52 2.73 9.82
N LYS A 375 -0.37 3.30 9.40
CA LYS A 375 0.97 2.89 9.84
C LYS A 375 1.16 3.05 11.36
N TYR A 376 0.37 3.90 12.02
CA TYR A 376 0.37 3.97 13.49
C TYR A 376 -0.03 2.63 14.12
N GLY A 377 -0.99 1.91 13.54
CA GLY A 377 -1.34 0.55 13.99
C GLY A 377 -0.16 -0.41 13.85
N ASP A 378 0.61 -0.31 12.77
CA ASP A 378 1.81 -1.13 12.54
C ASP A 378 2.89 -0.82 13.58
N TYR A 379 3.09 0.45 13.89
CA TYR A 379 3.98 0.89 14.96
C TYR A 379 3.56 0.32 16.33
N MET A 380 2.26 0.35 16.65
CA MET A 380 1.75 -0.18 17.91
C MET A 380 1.96 -1.69 18.04
N ASP A 381 1.69 -2.47 16.98
CA ASP A 381 1.96 -3.91 16.98
C ASP A 381 3.46 -4.21 17.02
N TRP A 382 4.28 -3.38 16.38
CA TRP A 382 5.74 -3.44 16.47
C TRP A 382 6.25 -3.18 17.90
N CYS A 383 5.65 -2.24 18.64
CA CYS A 383 5.94 -2.01 20.05
C CYS A 383 5.56 -3.22 20.94
N LYS A 384 4.44 -3.88 20.66
CA LYS A 384 4.06 -5.12 21.37
C LYS A 384 5.09 -6.22 21.17
N ILE A 385 5.59 -6.39 19.94
CA ILE A 385 6.68 -7.33 19.64
C ILE A 385 7.94 -6.94 20.43
N ALA A 386 8.27 -5.64 20.51
CA ALA A 386 9.40 -5.19 21.31
C ALA A 386 9.25 -5.55 22.80
N LEU A 387 8.04 -5.48 23.36
CA LEU A 387 7.77 -5.89 24.74
C LEU A 387 7.98 -7.40 24.96
N ILE A 388 7.52 -8.24 24.02
CA ILE A 388 7.77 -9.70 24.04
C ILE A 388 9.29 -9.97 23.98
N MET A 389 10.02 -9.19 23.18
CA MET A 389 11.47 -9.30 23.06
C MET A 389 12.21 -8.85 24.33
N GLN A 390 11.74 -7.76 24.96
CA GLN A 390 12.26 -7.24 26.22
C GLN A 390 12.19 -8.29 27.33
N ASN A 391 11.04 -8.95 27.46
CA ASN A 391 10.80 -10.00 28.46
C ASN A 391 11.45 -11.35 28.10
N LYS A 392 12.23 -11.39 27.01
CA LYS A 392 12.88 -12.60 26.47
C LYS A 392 11.91 -13.72 26.06
N ASN A 393 10.61 -13.48 26.03
CA ASN A 393 9.61 -14.49 25.65
C ASN A 393 9.66 -14.87 24.16
N HIS A 394 10.27 -14.04 23.30
CA HIS A 394 10.58 -14.38 21.91
C HIS A 394 11.45 -15.65 21.74
N LEU A 395 12.07 -16.14 22.82
CA LEU A 395 12.86 -17.37 22.87
C LEU A 395 12.04 -18.62 23.24
N THR A 396 10.72 -18.48 23.46
CA THR A 396 9.80 -19.61 23.70
C THR A 396 8.89 -19.86 22.49
N PRO A 397 8.38 -21.09 22.29
CA PRO A 397 7.44 -21.38 21.21
C PRO A 397 6.17 -20.51 21.27
N GLU A 398 5.66 -20.24 22.47
CA GLU A 398 4.46 -19.45 22.71
C GLU A 398 4.68 -17.99 22.30
N GLY A 399 5.75 -17.36 22.79
CA GLY A 399 6.08 -15.99 22.45
C GLY A 399 6.44 -15.82 20.97
N LEU A 400 7.10 -16.82 20.36
CA LEU A 400 7.35 -16.82 18.92
C LEU A 400 6.05 -16.89 18.10
N ASN A 401 5.07 -17.70 18.53
CA ASN A 401 3.76 -17.77 17.89
C ASN A 401 2.95 -16.46 18.04
N GLU A 402 3.05 -15.80 19.20
CA GLU A 402 2.46 -14.47 19.39
C GLU A 402 3.07 -13.44 18.44
N ILE A 403 4.41 -13.43 18.31
CA ILE A 403 5.10 -12.56 17.35
C ILE A 403 4.68 -12.86 15.92
N ARG A 404 4.49 -14.14 15.53
CA ARG A 404 3.98 -14.51 14.21
C ARG A 404 2.58 -13.96 13.97
N ALA A 405 1.69 -14.03 14.95
CA ALA A 405 0.33 -13.51 14.85
C ALA A 405 0.34 -11.98 14.67
N LEU A 406 1.08 -11.25 15.50
CA LEU A 406 1.25 -9.79 15.39
C LEU A 406 1.87 -9.40 14.03
N LYS A 407 2.92 -10.13 13.61
CA LYS A 407 3.58 -9.92 12.31
C LYS A 407 2.64 -10.22 11.14
N GLY A 408 1.71 -11.17 11.28
CA GLY A 408 0.70 -11.48 10.28
C GLY A 408 -0.36 -10.38 10.12
N GLY A 409 -0.66 -9.65 11.20
CA GLY A 409 -1.65 -8.56 11.21
C GLY A 409 -1.09 -7.16 10.91
N MET A 410 0.22 -7.01 10.70
CA MET A 410 0.86 -5.72 10.42
C MET A 410 1.15 -5.51 8.93
N ASN A 411 1.35 -4.25 8.55
CA ASN A 411 1.74 -3.80 7.23
C ASN A 411 0.79 -4.35 6.15
N LYS A 412 1.31 -5.15 5.21
CA LYS A 412 0.53 -5.78 4.13
C LYS A 412 -0.54 -6.77 4.62
N GLY A 413 -0.38 -7.32 5.82
CA GLY A 413 -1.34 -8.24 6.41
C GLY A 413 -2.46 -7.55 7.18
N ARG A 414 -2.38 -6.23 7.37
CA ARG A 414 -3.43 -5.47 8.07
C ARG A 414 -4.66 -5.35 7.18
N LEU A 415 -5.79 -5.87 7.67
CA LEU A 415 -7.07 -5.65 7.01
C LEU A 415 -7.50 -4.19 7.13
N PRO A 416 -8.01 -3.57 6.05
CA PRO A 416 -8.58 -2.25 6.13
C PRO A 416 -9.77 -2.27 7.11
N LEU A 417 -9.89 -1.20 7.91
CA LEU A 417 -11.09 -1.02 8.71
C LEU A 417 -12.30 -0.98 7.77
N PRO A 418 -13.44 -1.58 8.14
CA PRO A 418 -14.65 -1.48 7.34
C PRO A 418 -15.01 -0.01 7.20
N SER A 419 -14.80 0.55 6.02
CA SER A 419 -15.24 1.90 5.71
C SER A 419 -16.77 1.88 5.67
N SER A 420 -17.42 2.82 6.36
CA SER A 420 -18.87 3.06 6.30
C SER A 420 -19.39 3.46 4.90
N PHE A 421 -18.58 3.30 3.86
CA PHE A 421 -18.83 3.70 2.47
C PHE A 421 -19.14 2.53 1.53
N ASP A 422 -19.04 1.28 1.97
CA ASP A 422 -19.40 0.12 1.13
C ASP A 422 -20.93 -0.02 0.91
N SER A 423 -21.76 0.89 1.48
CA SER A 423 -23.22 0.91 1.32
C SER A 423 -23.77 1.92 0.32
N LEU A 424 -22.93 2.75 -0.32
CA LEU A 424 -23.39 3.68 -1.37
C LEU A 424 -23.23 3.05 -2.75
N THR A 425 -24.11 2.10 -3.06
CA THR A 425 -24.44 1.78 -4.45
C THR A 425 -25.08 3.02 -5.07
N PHE A 426 -24.40 3.62 -6.05
CA PHE A 426 -24.98 4.65 -6.90
C PHE A 426 -26.21 4.06 -7.61
N LYS A 427 -27.41 4.37 -7.12
CA LYS A 427 -28.63 4.22 -7.92
C LYS A 427 -28.48 5.13 -9.13
N LYS A 428 -28.56 4.55 -10.33
CA LYS A 428 -28.73 5.32 -11.57
C LYS A 428 -29.96 6.24 -11.39
N PRO A 429 -29.89 7.51 -11.80
CA PRO A 429 -31.08 8.34 -11.85
C PRO A 429 -32.06 7.73 -12.85
N GLU A 430 -33.30 7.52 -12.39
CA GLU A 430 -34.42 7.25 -13.28
C GLU A 430 -34.65 8.52 -14.11
N VAL A 431 -34.68 8.33 -15.43
CA VAL A 431 -35.06 9.37 -16.38
C VAL A 431 -36.56 9.56 -16.23
N VAL A 432 -36.97 10.79 -15.90
CA VAL A 432 -38.37 11.23 -15.85
C VAL A 432 -38.94 11.30 -17.26
#